data_AF-A0A960WZT4-F1
#
_entry.id   AF-A0A960WZT4-F1
#
_cell.length_a   1.000
_cell.length_b   1.000
_cell.length_c   1.000
_cell.angle_alpha   90.00
_cell.angle_beta   90.00
_cell.angle_gamma   90.00
#
_symmetry.space_group_name_H-M   'P 1'
#
loop_
_entity.id
_entity.type
_entity.pdbx_description
1 polymer ?
#
loop_
_entity_poly.entity_id
_entity_poly.type
_entity_poly.pdbx_seq_one_letter_code
_entity_poly.pdbx_strand_id
1 'polypeptide(L)'
;MHRVRCGVIYSGDFARYLSSKTEEEGGNHDGEMLSLDYVRCRSGPKAGQAWWQVSWILAMKASSTDCFRIGNTDVFIHRQSQRGLRHRLLHWAGGDVVVRR
;
A
#
# COMPACT_ATOMS: atom_id res chain seq x y z
N MET A 1 14.40 -7.24 3.72
CA MET A 1 13.15 -6.64 4.22
C MET A 1 13.43 -5.18 4.52
N HIS A 2 12.47 -4.31 4.25
CA HIS A 2 12.64 -2.86 4.37
C HIS A 2 11.50 -2.27 5.18
N ARG A 3 11.75 -1.11 5.82
CA ARG A 3 10.78 -0.45 6.68
C ARG A 3 10.59 0.99 6.24
N VAL A 4 9.34 1.34 5.99
CA VAL A 4 8.90 2.71 5.67
C VAL A 4 8.88 3.55 6.95
N ARG A 5 9.07 4.88 6.83
CA ARG A 5 9.03 5.82 7.96
C ARG A 5 7.76 5.72 8.81
N CYS A 6 6.61 5.43 8.21
CA CYS A 6 5.34 5.22 8.93
C CYS A 6 5.24 3.87 9.68
N GLY A 7 6.27 3.02 9.57
CA GLY A 7 6.38 1.75 10.30
C GLY A 7 5.89 0.53 9.54
N VAL A 8 5.38 0.68 8.32
CA VAL A 8 5.05 -0.43 7.40
C VAL A 8 6.32 -1.17 7.00
N ILE A 9 6.28 -2.49 6.99
CA ILE A 9 7.39 -3.35 6.57
C ILE A 9 7.03 -3.98 5.22
N TYR A 10 8.00 -4.09 4.31
CA TYR A 10 7.77 -4.73 3.02
C TYR A 10 8.93 -5.64 2.59
N SER A 11 8.58 -6.62 1.76
CA SER A 11 9.52 -7.50 1.07
C SER A 11 9.96 -6.93 -0.28
N GLY A 12 11.09 -7.41 -0.82
CA GLY A 12 11.52 -7.04 -2.16
C GLY A 12 10.49 -7.40 -3.25
N ASP A 13 9.82 -8.55 -3.10
CA ASP A 13 8.80 -8.99 -4.06
C ASP A 13 7.57 -8.07 -4.07
N PHE A 14 7.19 -7.54 -2.92
CA PHE A 14 6.14 -6.53 -2.85
C PHE A 14 6.56 -5.22 -3.55
N ALA A 15 7.81 -4.79 -3.40
CA ALA A 15 8.32 -3.61 -4.11
C ALA A 15 8.36 -3.83 -5.62
N ARG A 16 8.74 -5.04 -6.08
CA ARG A 16 8.70 -5.40 -7.51
C ARG A 16 7.28 -5.39 -8.07
N TYR A 17 6.33 -5.94 -7.32
CA TYR A 17 4.91 -5.90 -7.68
C TYR A 17 4.40 -4.46 -7.87
N LEU A 18 4.76 -3.53 -6.98
CA LEU A 18 4.37 -2.14 -7.13
C LEU A 18 5.03 -1.49 -8.36
N SER A 19 6.32 -1.76 -8.61
CA SER A 19 7.02 -1.26 -9.80
C SER A 19 6.37 -1.76 -11.08
N SER A 20 6.08 -3.06 -11.18
CA SER A 20 5.45 -3.64 -12.37
C SER A 20 4.06 -3.05 -12.60
N LYS A 21 3.25 -2.87 -11.55
CA LYS A 21 1.94 -2.22 -11.67
C LYS A 21 2.05 -0.79 -12.20
N THR A 22 3.03 -0.02 -11.71
CA THR A 22 3.27 1.34 -12.20
C THR A 22 3.76 1.34 -13.66
N GLU A 23 4.63 0.41 -14.05
CA GLU A 23 5.13 0.31 -15.42
C GLU A 23 4.04 -0.13 -16.41
N GLU A 24 3.18 -1.07 -16.02
CA GLU A 24 2.11 -1.62 -16.85
C GLU A 24 0.92 -0.66 -17.01
N GLU A 25 0.52 0.01 -15.92
CA GLU A 25 -0.71 0.80 -15.90
C GLU A 25 -0.44 2.31 -15.95
N GLY A 26 0.74 2.77 -15.53
CA GLY A 26 1.01 4.18 -15.24
C GLY A 26 0.81 5.14 -16.40
N GLY A 27 1.02 4.69 -17.64
CA GLY A 27 0.75 5.51 -18.83
C GLY A 27 -0.72 5.89 -19.03
N ASN A 28 -1.66 5.20 -18.38
CA ASN A 28 -3.09 5.55 -18.38
C ASN A 28 -3.51 6.41 -17.18
N HIS A 29 -2.56 6.70 -16.28
CA HIS A 29 -2.81 7.29 -14.96
C HIS A 29 -1.99 8.57 -14.76
N ASP A 30 -1.95 9.41 -15.80
CA ASP A 30 -1.23 10.69 -15.78
C ASP A 30 -1.75 11.61 -14.67
N GLY A 31 -0.83 12.11 -13.83
CA GLY A 31 -1.17 12.95 -12.68
C GLY A 31 -1.79 12.19 -11.50
N GLU A 32 -1.84 10.86 -11.57
CA GLU A 32 -2.25 9.99 -10.48
C GLU A 32 -1.04 9.30 -9.82
N MET A 33 -1.27 8.72 -8.65
CA MET A 33 -0.29 7.90 -7.96
C MET A 33 -0.97 6.72 -7.28
N LEU A 34 -0.19 5.70 -6.95
CA LEU A 34 -0.71 4.53 -6.22
C LEU A 34 -1.05 4.90 -4.77
N SER A 35 -2.26 4.54 -4.35
CA SER A 35 -2.73 4.53 -2.97
C SER A 35 -2.72 3.10 -2.44
N LEU A 36 -2.12 2.89 -1.27
CA LEU A 36 -2.18 1.64 -0.53
C LEU A 36 -3.16 1.77 0.64
N ASP A 37 -4.26 1.02 0.54
CA ASP A 37 -5.29 0.99 1.56
C ASP A 37 -5.30 -0.32 2.33
N TYR A 38 -5.50 -0.22 3.64
CA TYR A 38 -5.68 -1.37 4.50
C TYR A 38 -6.86 -1.12 5.44
N VAL A 39 -7.91 -1.91 5.24
CA VAL A 39 -9.16 -1.81 5.99
C VAL A 39 -9.23 -2.97 6.96
N ARG A 40 -9.55 -2.67 8.22
CA ARG A 40 -9.85 -3.67 9.24
C ARG A 40 -11.16 -3.32 9.91
N CYS A 41 -12.12 -4.24 9.85
CA CYS A 41 -13.42 -4.06 10.48
C CYS A 41 -13.31 -4.38 11.97
N ARG A 42 -13.60 -3.39 12.82
CA ARG A 42 -13.62 -3.56 14.28
C ARG A 42 -14.96 -4.03 14.82
N SER A 43 -16.05 -3.76 14.12
CA SER A 43 -17.42 -4.04 14.53
C SER A 43 -18.32 -4.38 13.33
N GLY A 44 -19.53 -4.85 13.62
CA GLY A 44 -20.53 -5.23 12.62
C GLY A 44 -20.32 -6.64 12.04
N PRO A 45 -21.10 -7.03 11.00
CA PRO A 45 -21.09 -8.39 10.45
C PRO A 45 -19.74 -8.88 9.91
N LYS A 46 -18.83 -7.94 9.58
CA LYS A 46 -17.47 -8.24 9.10
C LYS A 46 -16.39 -8.03 10.18
N ALA A 47 -16.77 -7.89 11.45
CA ALA A 47 -15.82 -7.70 12.54
C ALA A 47 -14.71 -8.76 12.53
N GLY A 48 -13.46 -8.32 12.70
CA GLY A 48 -12.28 -9.19 12.65
C GLY A 48 -11.69 -9.37 11.25
N GLN A 49 -12.46 -9.15 10.19
CA GLN A 49 -11.94 -9.20 8.82
C GLN A 49 -11.03 -8.01 8.52
N ALA A 50 -10.06 -8.24 7.65
CA ALA A 50 -9.20 -7.22 7.11
C ALA A 50 -8.84 -7.55 5.66
N TRP A 51 -8.64 -6.52 4.87
CA TRP A 51 -8.14 -6.64 3.50
C TRP A 51 -7.29 -5.42 3.16
N TRP A 52 -6.52 -5.57 2.10
CA TRP A 52 -5.70 -4.52 1.53
C TRP A 52 -6.15 -4.30 0.08
N GLN A 53 -5.78 -3.17 -0.50
CA GLN A 53 -5.90 -2.92 -1.93
C GLN A 53 -4.89 -1.86 -2.37
N VAL A 54 -4.62 -1.83 -3.66
CA VAL A 54 -3.90 -0.73 -4.31
C VAL A 54 -4.77 -0.15 -5.41
N SER A 55 -4.92 1.17 -5.40
CA SER A 55 -5.73 1.93 -6.36
C SER A 55 -4.97 3.16 -6.85
N TRP A 56 -5.35 3.71 -8.00
CA TRP A 56 -4.84 4.99 -8.46
C TRP A 56 -5.67 6.12 -7.87
N ILE A 57 -5.00 7.19 -7.41
CA ILE A 57 -5.64 8.41 -6.92
C ILE A 57 -4.99 9.64 -7.55
N LEU A 58 -5.76 10.69 -7.78
CA LEU A 58 -5.21 11.99 -8.20
C LEU A 58 -4.12 12.45 -7.22
N ALA A 59 -2.90 12.68 -7.70
CA ALA A 59 -1.76 13.04 -6.87
C ALA A 59 -2.00 14.36 -6.10
N MET A 60 -2.76 15.29 -6.65
CA MET A 60 -3.17 16.54 -5.98
C MET A 60 -4.01 16.32 -4.71
N LYS A 61 -4.64 15.15 -4.54
CA LYS A 61 -5.41 14.79 -3.35
C LYS A 61 -4.55 14.13 -2.27
N ALA A 62 -3.32 13.72 -2.60
CA ALA A 62 -2.41 13.07 -1.68
C ALA A 62 -1.69 14.12 -0.81
N SER A 63 -1.83 14.02 0.51
CA SER A 63 -1.00 14.81 1.42
C SER A 63 0.45 14.35 1.32
N SER A 64 1.37 15.28 1.09
CA SER A 64 2.81 14.98 1.04
C SER A 64 3.33 14.28 2.31
N THR A 65 2.70 14.52 3.46
CA THR A 65 3.06 13.85 4.74
C THR A 65 2.68 12.37 4.79
N ASP A 66 1.77 11.93 3.93
CA ASP A 66 1.27 10.58 3.83
C ASP A 66 1.75 9.87 2.54
N CYS A 67 2.69 10.50 1.81
CA CYS A 67 3.40 9.91 0.68
C CYS A 67 4.72 9.29 1.14
N PHE A 68 4.98 8.07 0.68
CA PHE A 68 6.16 7.30 1.03
C PHE A 68 6.72 6.60 -0.20
N ARG A 69 7.99 6.19 -0.12
CA ARG A 69 8.64 5.40 -1.17
C ARG A 69 8.78 3.95 -0.73
N ILE A 70 8.32 3.03 -1.58
CA ILE A 70 8.48 1.59 -1.43
C ILE A 70 9.26 1.08 -2.64
N GLY A 71 10.51 0.65 -2.45
CA GLY A 71 11.44 0.44 -3.55
C GLY A 71 11.63 1.75 -4.33
N ASN A 72 11.27 1.72 -5.61
CA ASN A 72 11.33 2.88 -6.52
C ASN A 72 9.95 3.52 -6.76
N THR A 73 8.88 3.00 -6.15
CA THR A 73 7.51 3.46 -6.37
C THR A 73 7.08 4.41 -5.25
N ASP A 74 6.60 5.59 -5.62
CA ASP A 74 5.95 6.50 -4.69
C ASP A 74 4.49 6.05 -4.47
N VAL A 75 4.13 5.94 -3.19
CA VAL A 75 2.81 5.48 -2.75
C VAL A 75 2.24 6.40 -1.70
N PHE A 76 0.95 6.71 -1.84
CA PHE A 76 0.16 7.32 -0.79
C PHE A 76 -0.33 6.23 0.15
N ILE A 77 -0.20 6.44 1.46
CA ILE A 77 -0.73 5.52 2.46
C ILE A 77 -1.57 6.33 3.43
N HIS A 78 -2.90 6.18 3.38
CA HIS A 78 -3.78 6.92 4.29
C HIS A 78 -3.43 6.62 5.76
N ARG A 79 -3.59 7.59 6.66
CA ARG A 79 -3.21 7.46 8.08
C ARG A 79 -3.85 6.26 8.78
N GLN A 80 -5.07 5.90 8.39
CA GLN A 80 -5.74 4.70 8.89
C GLN A 80 -4.98 3.43 8.48
N SER A 81 -4.62 3.33 7.21
CA SER A 81 -3.84 2.22 6.64
C SER A 81 -2.46 2.15 7.28
N GLN A 82 -1.77 3.29 7.46
CA GLN A 82 -0.49 3.36 8.17
C GLN A 82 -0.60 2.76 9.59
N ARG A 83 -1.63 3.13 10.36
CA ARG A 83 -1.86 2.59 11.71
C ARG A 83 -2.18 1.10 11.68
N GLY A 84 -2.98 0.64 10.72
CA GLY A 84 -3.36 -0.76 10.58
C GLY A 84 -2.21 -1.66 10.16
N LEU A 85 -1.30 -1.14 9.33
CA LEU A 85 -0.12 -1.81 8.78
C LEU A 85 1.16 -1.57 9.59
N ARG A 86 1.10 -0.73 10.64
CA ARG A 86 2.28 -0.45 11.47
C ARG A 86 2.82 -1.76 12.04
N HIS A 87 4.10 -2.02 11.80
CA HIS A 87 4.80 -3.25 12.19
C HIS A 87 4.30 -4.53 11.48
N ARG A 88 3.57 -4.42 10.37
CA ARG A 88 3.16 -5.56 9.55
C ARG A 88 3.98 -5.65 8.29
N LEU A 89 4.24 -6.88 7.84
CA LEU A 89 4.94 -7.17 6.60
C LEU A 89 3.93 -7.29 5.44
N LEU A 90 4.16 -6.50 4.39
CA LEU A 90 3.56 -6.66 3.08
C LEU A 90 4.47 -7.52 2.20
N HIS A 91 3.93 -8.62 1.71
CA HIS A 91 4.67 -9.57 0.89
C HIS A 91 3.83 -10.07 -0.27
N TRP A 92 4.40 -10.06 -1.48
CA TRP A 92 3.79 -10.68 -2.63
C TRP A 92 4.07 -12.18 -2.63
N ALA A 93 3.01 -13.00 -2.61
CA ALA A 93 3.12 -14.45 -2.59
C ALA A 93 2.09 -15.07 -3.54
N GLY A 94 2.56 -15.64 -4.65
CA GLY A 94 1.76 -16.52 -5.50
C GLY A 94 0.53 -15.86 -6.16
N GLY A 95 0.58 -14.55 -6.44
CA GLY A 95 -0.50 -13.83 -7.13
C GLY A 95 -1.31 -12.87 -6.25
N ASP A 96 -1.01 -12.78 -4.94
CA ASP A 96 -1.64 -11.83 -4.04
C ASP A 96 -0.62 -11.23 -3.04
N VAL A 97 -0.96 -10.10 -2.45
CA VAL A 97 -0.20 -9.56 -1.30
C VAL A 97 -0.79 -10.10 -0.02
N VAL A 98 0.07 -10.71 0.77
CA VAL A 98 -0.25 -11.16 2.12
C VAL A 98 0.24 -10.15 3.15
N VAL A 99 -0.61 -9.87 4.13
CA VAL A 99 -0.28 -9.01 5.28
C VAL A 99 0.06 -9.89 6.48
N ARG A 100 1.33 -9.93 6.88
CA ARG A 100 1.82 -10.76 7.99
C ARG A 100 2.11 -9.90 9.23
N ARG A 101 2.00 -10.51 10.41
CA ARG A 101 2.50 -9.92 11.65
C ARG A 101 4.01 -10.03 11.72
#